data_AF-A0A381ZJL2-F1
#
_entry.id   AF-A0A381ZJL2-F1
#
_cell.length_a   1.000
_cell.length_b   1.000
_cell.length_c   1.000
_cell.angle_alpha   90.00
_cell.angle_beta   90.00
_cell.angle_gamma   90.00
#
_symmetry.space_group_name_H-M   'P 1'
#
loop_
_entity.id
_entity.type
_entity.pdbx_description
1 polymer ?
#
loop_
_entity_poly.entity_id
_entity_poly.type
_entity_poly.pdbx_seq_one_letter_code
_entity_poly.pdbx_strand_id
1 'polypeptide(L)'
;VAVADKFCHLFRGNAVAKETSDGDFRPWRGEDGTPVPANGIIFQEAIHNHLWGPYRLGVYPLMEVEGSPSCNVGWLAVDWDEGDISLVHAVNVRELLAQLDITSWVETSRSKGYHLWVFLEEDIPAQMGRNAMFAACQLVDSPTKEVYPKQVTMPAKGFGNGIRLPYALSRPEGRQEAVRGSQSNLCMEDFTNEAFDSMVTRQQIVKIASLYQPAPSTRPIHTPKFTQRRVDADFKFVARDIWDQGPTHNDRSLALFSFACSLFRQLYSPDAVLEWTRQCDLKWGQKFAARGPQGEQQLRKLVDDAGAKMGR
;
A
#
# COMPACT_ATOMS: atom_id res chain seq x y z
N VAL A 1 -19.75 16.28 21.95
CA VAL A 1 -19.29 16.49 20.55
C VAL A 1 -20.52 16.38 19.67
N ALA A 2 -20.76 17.33 18.76
CA ALA A 2 -21.95 17.26 17.89
C ALA A 2 -21.82 16.07 16.93
N VAL A 3 -22.95 15.53 16.44
CA VAL A 3 -22.93 14.37 15.52
C VAL A 3 -22.14 14.67 14.24
N ALA A 4 -22.23 15.89 13.71
CA ALA A 4 -21.47 16.32 12.53
C ALA A 4 -19.95 16.25 12.78
N ASP A 5 -19.49 16.65 13.98
CA ASP A 5 -18.07 16.61 14.33
C ASP A 5 -17.55 15.18 14.42
N LYS A 6 -18.36 14.28 15.01
CA LYS A 6 -18.06 12.83 15.03
C LYS A 6 -17.98 12.29 13.60
N PHE A 7 -18.93 12.64 12.74
CA PHE A 7 -18.93 12.23 11.33
C PHE A 7 -17.69 12.72 10.59
N CYS A 8 -17.31 13.99 10.78
CA CYS A 8 -16.06 14.54 10.24
C CYS A 8 -14.83 13.77 10.71
N HIS A 9 -14.80 13.36 11.98
CA HIS A 9 -13.68 12.59 12.53
C HIS A 9 -13.60 11.18 11.93
N LEU A 10 -14.73 10.50 11.78
CA LEU A 10 -14.82 9.16 11.17
C LEU A 10 -14.33 9.19 9.72
N PHE A 11 -14.76 10.18 8.94
CA PHE A 11 -14.43 10.29 7.51
C PHE A 11 -13.34 11.33 7.22
N ARG A 12 -12.41 11.53 8.15
CA ARG A 12 -11.26 12.42 7.94
C ARG A 12 -10.35 11.91 6.84
N GLY A 13 -9.70 12.83 6.15
CA GLY A 13 -8.74 12.51 5.09
C GLY A 13 -8.02 13.75 4.59
N ASN A 14 -7.52 13.70 3.36
CA ASN A 14 -6.80 14.83 2.78
C ASN A 14 -7.71 15.76 1.98
N ALA A 15 -8.53 15.22 1.08
CA ALA A 15 -9.35 16.03 0.19
C ALA A 15 -10.78 15.50 0.06
N VAL A 16 -11.70 16.39 -0.26
CA VAL A 16 -13.11 16.08 -0.52
C VAL A 16 -13.33 15.89 -2.01
N ALA A 17 -14.13 14.90 -2.38
CA ALA A 17 -14.74 14.79 -3.70
C ALA A 17 -16.19 15.28 -3.63
N LYS A 18 -16.70 15.87 -4.71
CA LYS A 18 -18.09 16.30 -4.80
C LYS A 18 -18.69 15.78 -6.09
N GLU A 19 -19.95 15.34 -6.01
CA GLU A 19 -20.72 14.95 -7.18
C GLU A 19 -20.89 16.15 -8.12
N THR A 20 -20.60 15.93 -9.39
CA THR A 20 -20.81 16.90 -10.48
C THR A 20 -22.14 16.67 -11.19
N SER A 21 -22.56 17.61 -12.03
CA SER A 21 -23.87 17.58 -12.69
C SER A 21 -24.11 16.36 -13.60
N ASP A 22 -23.03 15.71 -14.05
CA ASP A 22 -23.05 14.46 -14.81
C ASP A 22 -23.12 13.20 -13.92
N GLY A 23 -23.23 13.34 -12.60
CA GLY A 23 -23.32 12.24 -11.64
C GLY A 23 -21.97 11.59 -11.29
N ASP A 24 -20.88 12.10 -11.85
CA ASP A 24 -19.52 11.65 -11.54
C ASP A 24 -19.00 12.32 -10.25
N PHE A 25 -17.94 11.79 -9.65
CA PHE A 25 -17.32 12.35 -8.46
C PHE A 25 -15.91 12.83 -8.77
N ARG A 26 -15.67 14.11 -8.52
CA ARG A 26 -14.38 14.76 -8.84
C ARG A 26 -13.83 15.48 -7.61
N PRO A 27 -12.50 15.68 -7.52
CA PRO A 27 -11.92 16.48 -6.45
C PRO A 27 -12.61 17.84 -6.38
N TRP A 28 -13.18 18.16 -5.23
CA TRP A 28 -13.84 19.43 -5.03
C TRP A 28 -12.80 20.51 -4.83
N ARG A 29 -12.90 21.58 -5.62
CA ARG A 29 -12.08 22.77 -5.54
C ARG A 29 -12.92 23.98 -5.16
N GLY A 30 -12.35 24.85 -4.33
CA GLY A 30 -12.89 26.18 -4.05
C GLY A 30 -12.83 27.09 -5.27
N GLU A 31 -13.32 28.32 -5.11
CA GLU A 31 -13.36 29.31 -6.19
C GLU A 31 -11.96 29.69 -6.72
N ASP A 32 -10.95 29.64 -5.85
CA ASP A 32 -9.54 29.87 -6.17
C ASP A 32 -8.84 28.64 -6.79
N GLY A 33 -9.58 27.56 -7.00
CA GLY A 33 -9.06 26.30 -7.53
C GLY A 33 -8.33 25.44 -6.49
N THR A 34 -8.23 25.87 -5.23
CA THR A 34 -7.61 25.07 -4.17
C THR A 34 -8.49 23.87 -3.81
N PRO A 35 -7.90 22.69 -3.55
CA PRO A 35 -8.67 21.52 -3.12
C PRO A 35 -9.32 21.78 -1.75
N VAL A 36 -10.59 21.39 -1.61
CA VAL A 36 -11.28 21.44 -0.33
C VAL A 36 -10.74 20.32 0.58
N PRO A 37 -10.17 20.64 1.75
CA PRO A 37 -9.60 19.64 2.64
C PRO A 37 -10.70 18.79 3.30
N ALA A 38 -10.42 17.51 3.55
CA ALA A 38 -11.31 16.61 4.29
C ALA A 38 -11.02 16.61 5.81
N ASN A 39 -10.75 17.80 6.35
CA ASN A 39 -10.54 18.06 7.77
C ASN A 39 -10.82 19.55 8.09
N GLY A 40 -10.95 19.87 9.38
CA GLY A 40 -11.16 21.23 9.85
C GLY A 40 -12.53 21.83 9.54
N ILE A 41 -12.66 23.16 9.69
CA ILE A 41 -13.94 23.86 9.68
C ILE A 41 -14.65 23.84 8.31
N ILE A 42 -13.89 23.96 7.22
CA ILE A 42 -14.45 23.88 5.86
C ILE A 42 -15.06 22.50 5.62
N PHE A 43 -14.44 21.44 6.16
CA PHE A 43 -14.98 20.09 6.06
C PHE A 43 -16.24 19.91 6.90
N GLN A 44 -16.34 20.54 8.09
CA GLN A 44 -17.57 20.52 8.88
C GLN A 44 -18.75 21.13 8.13
N GLU A 45 -18.56 22.28 7.47
CA GLU A 45 -19.60 22.91 6.64
C GLU A 45 -19.97 22.04 5.43
N ALA A 46 -18.97 21.42 4.79
CA ALA A 46 -19.17 20.48 3.70
C ALA A 46 -20.02 19.27 4.14
N ILE A 47 -19.66 18.64 5.26
CA ILE A 47 -20.39 17.50 5.84
C ILE A 47 -21.80 17.91 6.25
N HIS A 48 -21.98 19.09 6.84
CA HIS A 48 -23.32 19.58 7.15
C HIS A 48 -24.21 19.65 5.89
N ASN A 49 -23.68 20.18 4.79
CA ASN A 49 -24.39 20.22 3.51
C ASN A 49 -24.56 18.84 2.84
N HIS A 50 -23.73 17.85 3.18
CA HIS A 50 -23.92 16.48 2.73
C HIS A 50 -25.05 15.79 3.48
N LEU A 51 -25.07 15.90 4.81
CA LEU A 51 -26.04 15.23 5.68
C LEU A 51 -27.43 15.88 5.64
N TRP A 52 -27.50 17.21 5.56
CA TRP A 52 -28.77 17.96 5.64
C TRP A 52 -29.00 18.91 4.47
N GLY A 53 -28.11 18.90 3.47
CA GLY A 53 -28.18 19.82 2.33
C GLY A 53 -28.15 19.10 0.99
N PRO A 54 -27.80 19.83 -0.08
CA PRO A 54 -27.86 19.31 -1.45
C PRO A 54 -26.60 18.55 -1.86
N TYR A 55 -25.56 18.50 -1.02
CA TYR A 55 -24.28 17.95 -1.44
C TYR A 55 -24.27 16.43 -1.37
N ARG A 56 -23.55 15.82 -2.32
CA ARG A 56 -23.17 14.42 -2.28
C ARG A 56 -21.65 14.40 -2.36
N LEU A 57 -21.03 14.00 -1.27
CA LEU A 57 -19.59 14.08 -1.08
C LEU A 57 -18.95 12.70 -1.07
N GLY A 58 -17.66 12.69 -1.39
CA GLY A 58 -16.74 11.58 -1.20
C GLY A 58 -15.48 12.10 -0.52
N VAL A 59 -14.61 11.18 -0.12
CA VAL A 59 -13.37 11.53 0.58
C VAL A 59 -12.19 10.74 0.02
N TYR A 60 -11.03 11.41 -0.06
CA TYR A 60 -9.75 10.80 -0.35
C TYR A 60 -9.02 10.47 0.97
N PRO A 61 -8.70 9.18 1.25
CA PRO A 61 -8.23 8.74 2.57
C PRO A 61 -6.81 9.19 2.93
N LEU A 62 -5.94 9.35 1.94
CA LEU A 62 -4.49 9.45 2.17
C LEU A 62 -4.10 10.80 2.74
N MET A 63 -3.55 10.82 3.94
CA MET A 63 -3.00 12.00 4.59
C MET A 63 -1.47 11.99 4.46
N GLU A 64 -0.90 13.09 3.98
CA GLU A 64 0.55 13.23 3.86
C GLU A 64 1.21 13.30 5.24
N VAL A 65 2.43 12.79 5.32
CA VAL A 65 3.26 12.86 6.52
C VAL A 65 4.52 13.64 6.15
N GLU A 66 4.80 14.70 6.89
CA GLU A 66 5.95 15.55 6.63
C GLU A 66 7.25 14.75 6.60
N GLY A 67 8.05 14.94 5.54
CA GLY A 67 9.34 14.25 5.37
C GLY A 67 9.24 12.76 5.00
N SER A 68 8.05 12.24 4.68
CA SER A 68 7.84 10.82 4.35
C SER A 68 7.10 10.66 3.01
N PRO A 69 7.56 9.74 2.13
CA PRO A 69 6.79 9.38 0.92
C PRO A 69 5.54 8.53 1.25
N SER A 70 5.50 7.94 2.44
CA SER A 70 4.38 7.13 2.93
C SER A 70 3.30 8.01 3.54
N CYS A 71 2.05 7.68 3.26
CA CYS A 71 0.88 8.36 3.82
C CYS A 71 0.32 7.64 5.05
N ASN A 72 -0.47 8.36 5.83
CA ASN A 72 -1.34 7.82 6.87
C ASN A 72 -2.81 7.79 6.41
N VAL A 73 -3.65 7.07 7.16
CA VAL A 73 -5.11 7.04 6.99
C VAL A 73 -5.81 6.99 8.35
N GLY A 74 -7.01 7.57 8.44
CA GLY A 74 -7.85 7.55 9.64
C GLY A 74 -8.99 6.51 9.60
N TRP A 75 -9.17 5.85 8.46
CA TRP A 75 -10.16 4.81 8.25
C TRP A 75 -9.70 3.87 7.14
N LEU A 76 -10.28 2.69 7.11
CA LEU A 76 -10.08 1.64 6.12
C LEU A 76 -11.43 1.26 5.52
N ALA A 77 -11.42 0.83 4.27
CA ALA A 77 -12.64 0.28 3.69
C ALA A 77 -12.37 -0.87 2.72
N VAL A 78 -13.39 -1.67 2.47
CA VAL A 78 -13.45 -2.61 1.36
C VAL A 78 -14.75 -2.38 0.62
N ASP A 79 -14.68 -2.31 -0.71
CA ASP A 79 -15.83 -2.10 -1.58
C ASP A 79 -16.08 -3.36 -2.42
N TRP A 80 -17.32 -3.84 -2.42
CA TRP A 80 -17.77 -4.95 -3.25
C TRP A 80 -18.95 -4.53 -4.10
N ASP A 81 -18.75 -4.46 -5.41
CA ASP A 81 -19.75 -4.00 -6.38
C ASP A 81 -20.36 -5.13 -7.26
N GLU A 82 -20.20 -6.39 -6.87
CA GLU A 82 -20.63 -7.57 -7.65
C GLU A 82 -22.08 -8.04 -7.35
N GLY A 83 -22.95 -7.15 -6.86
CA GLY A 83 -24.37 -7.45 -6.64
C GLY A 83 -24.66 -8.22 -5.34
N ASP A 84 -25.62 -9.15 -5.36
CA ASP A 84 -26.11 -9.81 -4.13
C ASP A 84 -25.02 -10.60 -3.38
N ILE A 85 -24.00 -11.11 -4.09
CA ILE A 85 -22.87 -11.82 -3.47
C ILE A 85 -22.00 -10.88 -2.63
N SER A 86 -22.01 -9.58 -2.90
CA SER A 86 -21.28 -8.57 -2.13
C SER A 86 -21.67 -8.56 -0.66
N LEU A 87 -22.94 -8.81 -0.33
CA LEU A 87 -23.40 -8.87 1.06
C LEU A 87 -22.73 -10.02 1.82
N VAL A 88 -22.58 -11.18 1.18
CA VAL A 88 -21.96 -12.36 1.78
C VAL A 88 -20.50 -12.06 2.13
N HIS A 89 -19.77 -11.42 1.21
CA HIS A 89 -18.39 -11.01 1.47
C HIS A 89 -18.29 -9.97 2.59
N ALA A 90 -19.14 -8.94 2.55
CA ALA A 90 -19.15 -7.88 3.57
C ALA A 90 -19.46 -8.44 4.97
N VAL A 91 -20.46 -9.33 5.08
CA VAL A 91 -20.81 -9.98 6.35
C VAL A 91 -19.67 -10.90 6.82
N ASN A 92 -19.13 -11.77 5.96
CA ASN A 92 -18.06 -12.69 6.36
C ASN A 92 -16.81 -11.93 6.86
N VAL A 93 -16.42 -10.86 6.18
CA VAL A 93 -15.30 -10.01 6.64
C VAL A 93 -15.64 -9.33 7.96
N ARG A 94 -16.86 -8.78 8.13
CA ARG A 94 -17.29 -8.20 9.41
C ARG A 94 -17.23 -9.21 10.55
N GLU A 95 -17.74 -10.41 10.36
CA GLU A 95 -17.74 -11.46 11.40
C GLU A 95 -16.32 -11.91 11.76
N LEU A 96 -15.42 -12.04 10.77
CA LEU A 96 -14.00 -12.29 11.03
C LEU A 96 -13.39 -11.17 11.87
N LEU A 97 -13.60 -9.90 11.48
CA LEU A 97 -13.08 -8.75 12.20
C LEU A 97 -13.62 -8.69 13.63
N ALA A 98 -14.90 -8.99 13.85
CA ALA A 98 -15.50 -9.06 15.18
C ALA A 98 -14.83 -10.13 16.06
N GLN A 99 -14.49 -11.31 15.52
CA GLN A 99 -13.73 -12.35 16.24
C GLN A 99 -12.31 -11.93 16.61
N LEU A 100 -11.78 -10.89 15.96
CA LEU A 100 -10.47 -10.31 16.23
C LEU A 100 -10.56 -9.03 17.07
N ASP A 101 -11.73 -8.76 17.66
CA ASP A 101 -12.05 -7.55 18.41
C ASP A 101 -11.89 -6.26 17.58
N ILE A 102 -12.13 -6.32 16.27
CA ILE A 102 -12.10 -5.17 15.35
C ILE A 102 -13.53 -4.82 14.97
N THR A 103 -14.02 -3.69 15.46
CA THR A 103 -15.33 -3.18 15.06
C THR A 103 -15.31 -2.71 13.62
N SER A 104 -16.33 -3.09 12.85
CA SER A 104 -16.49 -2.70 11.46
C SER A 104 -17.96 -2.52 11.09
N TRP A 105 -18.20 -1.71 10.06
CA TRP A 105 -19.53 -1.24 9.69
C TRP A 105 -19.81 -1.54 8.23
N VAL A 106 -20.83 -2.35 7.96
CA VAL A 106 -21.28 -2.63 6.59
C VAL A 106 -22.28 -1.56 6.17
N GLU A 107 -22.08 -0.95 5.02
CA GLU A 107 -22.96 0.04 4.40
C GLU A 107 -23.41 -0.47 3.03
N THR A 108 -24.69 -0.38 2.73
CA THR A 108 -25.18 -0.56 1.36
C THR A 108 -24.63 0.55 0.46
N SER A 109 -23.98 0.27 -0.67
CA SER A 109 -23.49 1.33 -1.58
C SER A 109 -24.64 2.09 -2.26
N ARG A 110 -24.38 3.01 -3.18
CA ARG A 110 -25.48 3.67 -3.94
C ARG A 110 -26.21 2.71 -4.89
N SER A 111 -25.51 1.71 -5.44
CA SER A 111 -26.01 0.85 -6.52
C SER A 111 -26.43 -0.53 -6.01
N LYS A 112 -25.64 -1.57 -6.25
CA LYS A 112 -25.88 -2.95 -5.78
C LYS A 112 -24.77 -3.48 -4.88
N GLY A 113 -23.75 -2.67 -4.62
CA GLY A 113 -22.62 -3.06 -3.80
C GLY A 113 -22.79 -2.81 -2.31
N TYR A 114 -21.73 -3.12 -1.58
CA TYR A 114 -21.58 -2.89 -0.14
C TYR A 114 -20.18 -2.40 0.16
N HIS A 115 -20.07 -1.45 1.08
CA HIS A 115 -18.81 -1.06 1.67
C HIS A 115 -18.72 -1.64 3.08
N LEU A 116 -17.52 -2.03 3.50
CA LEU A 116 -17.21 -2.26 4.90
C LEU A 116 -16.23 -1.18 5.35
N TRP A 117 -16.51 -0.54 6.48
CA TRP A 117 -15.72 0.53 7.06
C TRP A 117 -15.08 0.08 8.38
N VAL A 118 -13.83 0.47 8.61
CA VAL A 118 -13.15 0.40 9.91
C VAL A 118 -12.61 1.78 10.23
N PHE A 119 -13.02 2.35 11.36
CA PHE A 119 -12.61 3.69 11.79
C PHE A 119 -11.54 3.59 12.87
N LEU A 120 -10.53 4.46 12.80
CA LEU A 120 -9.33 4.36 13.62
C LEU A 120 -9.27 5.51 14.64
N GLU A 121 -8.89 5.20 15.87
CA GLU A 121 -8.67 6.20 16.92
C GLU A 121 -7.49 7.12 16.56
N GLU A 122 -6.38 6.52 16.14
CA GLU A 122 -5.19 7.21 15.65
C GLU A 122 -4.95 6.96 14.16
N ASP A 123 -4.33 7.93 13.50
CA ASP A 123 -3.90 7.77 12.12
C ASP A 123 -2.75 6.76 12.03
N ILE A 124 -2.89 5.76 11.16
CA ILE A 124 -1.89 4.70 10.98
C ILE A 124 -1.27 4.76 9.59
N PRO A 125 -0.07 4.17 9.38
CA PRO A 125 0.51 4.05 8.04
C PRO A 125 -0.46 3.36 7.07
N ALA A 126 -0.70 3.97 5.92
CA ALA A 126 -1.63 3.48 4.90
C ALA A 126 -1.33 2.02 4.49
N GLN A 127 -0.06 1.65 4.41
CA GLN A 127 0.37 0.29 4.10
C GLN A 127 -0.08 -0.74 5.15
N MET A 128 -0.08 -0.38 6.43
CA MET A 128 -0.50 -1.25 7.52
C MET A 128 -2.00 -1.53 7.43
N GLY A 129 -2.81 -0.49 7.32
CA GLY A 129 -4.25 -0.63 7.18
C GLY A 129 -4.67 -1.37 5.91
N ARG A 130 -3.98 -1.08 4.80
CA ARG A 130 -4.19 -1.81 3.54
C ARG A 130 -3.92 -3.30 3.70
N ASN A 131 -2.79 -3.68 4.32
CA ASN A 131 -2.47 -5.09 4.57
C ASN A 131 -3.49 -5.76 5.49
N ALA A 132 -3.98 -5.07 6.53
CA ALA A 132 -5.02 -5.58 7.41
C ALA A 132 -6.29 -5.97 6.64
N MET A 133 -6.78 -5.11 5.76
CA MET A 133 -8.00 -5.39 4.99
C MET A 133 -7.78 -6.47 3.93
N PHE A 134 -6.60 -6.52 3.28
CA PHE A 134 -6.27 -7.64 2.41
C PHE A 134 -6.22 -8.97 3.18
N ALA A 135 -5.61 -9.01 4.36
CA ALA A 135 -5.59 -10.20 5.19
C ALA A 135 -7.00 -10.64 5.58
N ALA A 136 -7.85 -9.69 6.01
CA ALA A 136 -9.24 -9.95 6.36
C ALA A 136 -9.99 -10.62 5.22
N CYS A 137 -9.89 -10.05 4.01
CA CYS A 137 -10.51 -10.63 2.82
C CYS A 137 -9.91 -12.00 2.44
N GLN A 138 -8.59 -12.17 2.51
CA GLN A 138 -7.92 -13.44 2.20
C GLN A 138 -8.37 -14.57 3.13
N LEU A 139 -8.54 -14.30 4.43
CA LEU A 139 -8.92 -15.31 5.41
C LEU A 139 -10.35 -15.86 5.23
N VAL A 140 -11.21 -15.14 4.51
CA VAL A 140 -12.59 -15.55 4.19
C VAL A 140 -12.84 -15.73 2.70
N ASP A 141 -11.78 -15.83 1.90
CA ASP A 141 -11.83 -15.98 0.44
C ASP A 141 -12.70 -14.92 -0.27
N SER A 142 -12.68 -13.69 0.25
CA SER A 142 -13.37 -12.55 -0.33
C SER A 142 -12.52 -11.87 -1.42
N PRO A 143 -13.12 -11.42 -2.54
CA PRO A 143 -12.43 -10.63 -3.56
C PRO A 143 -11.77 -9.38 -2.97
N THR A 144 -10.57 -9.04 -3.46
CA THR A 144 -9.73 -7.97 -2.91
C THR A 144 -9.46 -6.81 -3.88
N LYS A 145 -10.32 -6.66 -4.89
CA LYS A 145 -10.12 -5.68 -5.98
C LYS A 145 -10.10 -4.23 -5.46
N GLU A 146 -10.97 -3.92 -4.51
CA GLU A 146 -11.28 -2.54 -4.11
C GLU A 146 -11.07 -2.34 -2.60
N VAL A 147 -9.84 -2.56 -2.13
CA VAL A 147 -9.42 -2.27 -0.75
C VAL A 147 -8.91 -0.83 -0.63
N TYR A 148 -9.40 -0.11 0.37
CA TYR A 148 -9.04 1.27 0.68
C TYR A 148 -8.20 1.35 1.97
N PRO A 149 -7.09 2.12 1.95
CA PRO A 149 -6.63 2.92 0.82
C PRO A 149 -6.04 2.04 -0.31
N LYS A 150 -6.35 2.40 -1.57
CA LYS A 150 -5.83 1.67 -2.74
C LYS A 150 -4.34 1.90 -2.96
N GLN A 151 -3.87 3.11 -2.69
CA GLN A 151 -2.46 3.48 -2.69
C GLN A 151 -1.96 3.64 -1.25
N VAL A 152 -0.65 3.63 -1.04
CA VAL A 152 -0.03 3.82 0.28
C VAL A 152 0.92 5.02 0.33
N THR A 153 1.15 5.63 -0.84
CA THR A 153 1.88 6.86 -1.09
C THR A 153 0.99 7.77 -1.90
N MET A 154 1.18 9.08 -1.80
CA MET A 154 0.46 10.03 -2.66
C MET A 154 0.85 9.80 -4.13
N PRO A 155 -0.10 9.78 -5.09
CA PRO A 155 0.24 9.68 -6.50
C PRO A 155 0.91 10.97 -7.01
N ALA A 156 1.64 10.88 -8.11
CA ALA A 156 2.27 12.03 -8.75
C ALA A 156 1.28 13.13 -9.20
N LYS A 157 0.01 12.76 -9.40
CA LYS A 157 -1.08 13.69 -9.74
C LYS A 157 -2.35 13.30 -8.99
N GLY A 158 -3.04 14.30 -8.43
CA GLY A 158 -4.31 14.13 -7.73
C GLY A 158 -4.16 13.58 -6.31
N PHE A 159 -5.24 13.02 -5.76
CA PHE A 159 -5.35 12.62 -4.35
C PHE A 159 -5.44 11.10 -4.15
N GLY A 160 -5.29 10.33 -5.22
CA GLY A 160 -5.51 8.89 -5.23
C GLY A 160 -6.96 8.53 -5.51
N ASN A 161 -7.43 7.44 -4.91
CA ASN A 161 -8.82 6.98 -5.07
C ASN A 161 -9.67 7.45 -3.89
N GLY A 162 -10.79 8.08 -4.20
CA GLY A 162 -11.80 8.44 -3.21
C GLY A 162 -12.92 7.42 -3.14
N ILE A 163 -13.71 7.50 -2.08
CA ILE A 163 -14.92 6.71 -1.87
C ILE A 163 -16.07 7.68 -1.51
N ARG A 164 -17.30 7.34 -1.90
CA ARG A 164 -18.48 8.17 -1.60
C ARG A 164 -18.81 8.07 -0.11
N LEU A 165 -19.24 9.18 0.48
CA LEU A 165 -19.70 9.20 1.87
C LEU A 165 -21.13 8.67 1.98
N PRO A 166 -21.45 7.94 3.05
CA PRO A 166 -22.82 7.49 3.32
C PRO A 166 -23.70 8.64 3.82
N TYR A 167 -25.01 8.40 3.92
CA TYR A 167 -25.99 9.30 4.55
C TYR A 167 -26.18 10.69 3.92
N ALA A 168 -25.91 10.85 2.61
CA ALA A 168 -26.35 12.07 1.92
C ALA A 168 -27.87 12.27 2.08
N LEU A 169 -28.35 13.50 2.25
CA LEU A 169 -29.81 13.76 2.44
C LEU A 169 -30.65 13.19 1.29
N SER A 170 -30.12 13.28 0.07
CA SER A 170 -30.81 12.90 -1.16
C SER A 170 -30.47 11.49 -1.66
N ARG A 171 -29.92 10.63 -0.77
CA ARG A 171 -29.67 9.23 -1.09
C ARG A 171 -31.00 8.48 -1.32
N PRO A 172 -31.00 7.39 -2.10
CA PRO A 172 -32.15 6.48 -2.15
C PRO A 172 -32.41 5.86 -0.77
N GLU A 173 -33.68 5.72 -0.39
CA GLU A 173 -34.08 5.09 0.87
C GLU A 173 -33.50 3.67 0.98
N GLY A 174 -32.93 3.32 2.14
CA GLY A 174 -32.31 2.02 2.39
C GLY A 174 -30.96 1.82 1.69
N ARG A 175 -30.43 2.84 1.00
CA ARG A 175 -29.10 2.82 0.37
C ARG A 175 -28.20 3.88 1.00
N GLN A 176 -26.89 3.65 0.95
CA GLN A 176 -25.88 4.48 1.60
C GLN A 176 -26.10 4.64 3.11
N GLU A 177 -26.56 3.57 3.74
CA GLU A 177 -26.85 3.46 5.16
C GLU A 177 -26.17 2.22 5.74
N ALA A 178 -25.82 2.27 7.03
CA ALA A 178 -25.19 1.16 7.72
C ALA A 178 -26.22 0.07 8.03
N VAL A 179 -25.87 -1.16 7.69
CA VAL A 179 -26.72 -2.35 7.77
C VAL A 179 -26.75 -2.88 9.19
N ARG A 180 -27.96 -3.08 9.73
CA ARG A 180 -28.20 -3.67 11.07
C ARG A 180 -28.73 -5.09 10.99
N GLY A 181 -27.98 -5.98 10.33
CA GLY A 181 -28.37 -7.39 10.22
C GLY A 181 -29.78 -7.57 9.64
N SER A 182 -30.66 -8.25 10.38
CA SER A 182 -32.07 -8.46 9.99
C SER A 182 -33.03 -7.32 10.38
N GLN A 183 -32.54 -6.28 11.06
CA GLN A 183 -33.32 -5.11 11.44
C GLN A 183 -33.21 -4.02 10.36
N SER A 184 -34.00 -2.95 10.52
CA SER A 184 -33.83 -1.75 9.70
C SER A 184 -32.41 -1.20 9.83
N ASN A 185 -31.90 -0.62 8.74
CA ASN A 185 -30.61 0.07 8.74
C ASN A 185 -30.55 1.13 9.84
N LEU A 186 -29.33 1.43 10.31
CA LEU A 186 -29.10 2.47 11.30
C LEU A 186 -29.41 3.84 10.70
N CYS A 187 -29.99 4.73 11.51
CA CYS A 187 -30.03 6.14 11.16
C CYS A 187 -28.62 6.73 11.23
N MET A 188 -28.45 7.92 10.64
CA MET A 188 -27.16 8.60 10.58
C MET A 188 -26.62 8.87 12.00
N GLU A 189 -27.47 9.31 12.92
CA GLU A 189 -27.08 9.65 14.29
C GLU A 189 -26.60 8.44 15.09
N ASP A 190 -27.32 7.32 15.03
CA ASP A 190 -26.96 6.09 15.73
C ASP A 190 -25.66 5.53 15.18
N PHE A 191 -25.57 5.38 13.85
CA PHE A 191 -24.34 4.92 13.20
C PHE A 191 -23.15 5.79 13.59
N THR A 192 -23.29 7.11 13.50
CA THR A 192 -22.18 8.04 13.77
C THR A 192 -21.72 7.98 15.22
N ASN A 193 -22.65 7.87 16.17
CA ASN A 193 -22.31 7.75 17.58
C ASN A 193 -21.67 6.41 17.89
N GLU A 194 -22.30 5.31 17.48
CA GLU A 194 -21.77 3.97 17.75
C GLU A 194 -20.41 3.76 17.07
N ALA A 195 -20.24 4.19 15.81
CA ALA A 195 -18.97 4.05 15.09
C ALA A 195 -17.84 4.88 15.71
N PHE A 196 -18.15 6.07 16.21
CA PHE A 196 -17.19 6.92 16.90
C PHE A 196 -16.80 6.36 18.26
N ASP A 197 -17.77 5.84 19.01
CA ASP A 197 -17.53 5.31 20.35
C ASP A 197 -16.83 3.93 20.30
N SER A 198 -16.85 3.26 19.14
CA SER A 198 -16.24 1.94 18.91
C SER A 198 -15.04 1.95 17.96
N MET A 199 -14.34 3.08 17.81
CA MET A 199 -13.16 3.16 16.94
C MET A 199 -12.07 2.17 17.37
N VAL A 200 -11.23 1.80 16.40
CA VAL A 200 -10.26 0.72 16.54
C VAL A 200 -8.85 1.30 16.72
N THR A 201 -8.10 0.77 17.68
CA THR A 201 -6.72 1.14 17.97
C THR A 201 -5.75 0.59 16.92
N ARG A 202 -4.57 1.19 16.79
CA ARG A 202 -3.49 0.64 15.97
C ARG A 202 -3.10 -0.78 16.36
N GLN A 203 -3.13 -1.11 17.65
CA GLN A 203 -2.70 -2.43 18.14
C GLN A 203 -3.58 -3.56 17.59
N GLN A 204 -4.89 -3.34 17.53
CA GLN A 204 -5.83 -4.27 16.91
C GLN A 204 -5.52 -4.47 15.42
N ILE A 205 -5.22 -3.39 14.69
CA ILE A 205 -4.89 -3.45 13.26
C ILE A 205 -3.56 -4.17 12.99
N VAL A 206 -2.54 -3.98 13.83
CA VAL A 206 -1.24 -4.65 13.67
C VAL A 206 -1.38 -6.17 13.69
N LYS A 207 -2.25 -6.71 14.56
CA LYS A 207 -2.48 -8.16 14.69
C LYS A 207 -2.93 -8.74 13.36
N ILE A 208 -3.96 -8.18 12.73
CA ILE A 208 -4.48 -8.68 11.47
C ILE A 208 -3.57 -8.36 10.27
N ALA A 209 -2.92 -7.19 10.26
CA ALA A 209 -1.99 -6.83 9.19
C ALA A 209 -0.81 -7.80 9.07
N SER A 210 -0.37 -8.39 10.18
CA SER A 210 0.72 -9.37 10.20
C SER A 210 0.35 -10.72 9.58
N LEU A 211 -0.95 -11.00 9.40
CA LEU A 211 -1.45 -12.21 8.75
C LEU A 211 -1.48 -12.10 7.23
N TYR A 212 -1.29 -10.90 6.66
CA TYR A 212 -1.35 -10.70 5.22
C TYR A 212 -0.25 -11.47 4.49
N GLN A 213 -0.64 -12.31 3.54
CA GLN A 213 0.28 -13.01 2.65
C GLN A 213 0.17 -12.40 1.24
N PRO A 214 1.11 -11.53 0.83
CA PRO A 214 1.05 -10.96 -0.51
C PRO A 214 1.15 -12.06 -1.56
N ALA A 215 0.35 -11.94 -2.62
CA ALA A 215 0.44 -12.86 -3.75
C ALA A 215 1.90 -12.92 -4.25
N PRO A 216 2.41 -14.12 -4.61
CA PRO A 216 3.76 -14.25 -5.16
C PRO A 216 3.91 -13.27 -6.33
N SER A 217 4.99 -12.48 -6.33
CA SER A 217 5.24 -11.53 -7.42
C SER A 217 5.32 -12.29 -8.75
N THR A 218 4.36 -12.06 -9.64
CA THR A 218 4.38 -12.58 -11.02
C THR A 218 5.34 -11.79 -11.92
N ARG A 219 5.92 -10.69 -11.45
CA ARG A 219 6.96 -9.99 -12.20
C ARG A 219 8.18 -10.90 -12.30
N PRO A 220 8.60 -11.30 -13.51
CA PRO A 220 9.84 -12.04 -13.65
C PRO A 220 10.95 -11.21 -13.04
N ILE A 221 11.66 -11.81 -12.09
CA ILE A 221 12.85 -11.20 -11.52
C ILE A 221 13.83 -11.01 -12.67
N HIS A 222 14.13 -9.75 -13.03
CA HIS A 222 15.12 -9.49 -14.06
C HIS A 222 16.48 -9.91 -13.52
N THR A 223 17.06 -10.94 -14.12
CA THR A 223 18.42 -11.40 -13.84
C THR A 223 19.34 -10.77 -14.89
N PRO A 224 20.11 -9.72 -14.56
CA PRO A 224 21.03 -9.14 -15.52
C PRO A 224 22.01 -10.21 -16.03
N LYS A 225 22.07 -10.36 -17.36
CA LYS A 225 23.03 -11.24 -18.03
C LYS A 225 24.25 -10.43 -18.46
N PHE A 226 25.37 -11.12 -18.66
CA PHE A 226 26.54 -10.49 -19.25
C PHE A 226 26.26 -10.10 -20.70
N THR A 227 26.62 -8.87 -21.07
CA THR A 227 26.70 -8.44 -22.48
C THR A 227 28.01 -7.67 -22.66
N GLN A 228 28.61 -7.74 -23.84
CA GLN A 228 29.88 -7.05 -24.15
C GLN A 228 29.73 -5.52 -24.22
N ARG A 229 28.52 -4.97 -24.17
CA ARG A 229 28.28 -3.52 -24.03
C ARG A 229 28.53 -3.10 -22.58
N ARG A 230 28.94 -1.85 -22.34
CA ARG A 230 29.14 -1.29 -20.97
C ARG A 230 27.85 -1.35 -20.15
N VAL A 231 27.64 -2.46 -19.43
CA VAL A 231 26.62 -2.61 -18.37
C VAL A 231 27.23 -2.46 -16.97
N ASP A 232 28.52 -2.14 -16.89
CA ASP A 232 29.14 -1.76 -15.63
C ASP A 232 28.55 -0.46 -15.08
N ALA A 233 27.82 0.32 -15.88
CA ALA A 233 27.00 1.47 -15.46
C ALA A 233 25.89 1.11 -14.45
N ASP A 234 25.52 -0.16 -14.32
CA ASP A 234 24.43 -0.59 -13.44
C ASP A 234 24.89 -1.17 -12.10
N PHE A 235 26.20 -1.34 -11.88
CA PHE A 235 26.70 -1.74 -10.56
C PHE A 235 26.29 -0.74 -9.49
N LYS A 236 25.79 -1.26 -8.36
CA LYS A 236 25.42 -0.48 -7.18
C LYS A 236 26.27 -0.87 -5.98
N PHE A 237 26.34 0.04 -5.01
CA PHE A 237 26.92 -0.18 -3.68
C PHE A 237 28.37 -0.72 -3.76
N VAL A 238 28.69 -1.74 -2.97
CA VAL A 238 30.01 -2.38 -2.90
C VAL A 238 30.54 -2.82 -4.27
N ALA A 239 29.69 -3.21 -5.22
CA ALA A 239 30.16 -3.59 -6.55
C ALA A 239 30.69 -2.36 -7.31
N ARG A 240 29.98 -1.22 -7.21
CA ARG A 240 30.40 0.06 -7.79
C ARG A 240 31.74 0.51 -7.21
N ASP A 241 31.84 0.51 -5.88
CA ASP A 241 33.03 1.00 -5.18
C ASP A 241 34.27 0.19 -5.56
N ILE A 242 34.18 -1.14 -5.51
CA ILE A 242 35.29 -2.03 -5.88
C ILE A 242 35.63 -1.90 -7.38
N TRP A 243 34.61 -1.75 -8.25
CA TRP A 243 34.86 -1.57 -9.67
C TRP A 243 35.60 -0.27 -9.98
N ASP A 244 35.24 0.83 -9.34
CA ASP A 244 35.77 2.16 -9.65
C ASP A 244 37.09 2.46 -8.92
N GLN A 245 37.23 2.01 -7.68
CA GLN A 245 38.35 2.37 -6.80
C GLN A 245 39.34 1.22 -6.60
N GLY A 246 38.98 -0.01 -6.98
CA GLY A 246 39.78 -1.19 -6.71
C GLY A 246 39.76 -1.62 -5.24
N PRO A 247 40.57 -2.63 -4.86
CA PRO A 247 40.64 -3.13 -3.50
C PRO A 247 41.28 -2.10 -2.56
N THR A 248 40.58 -1.73 -1.48
CA THR A 248 41.05 -0.77 -0.47
C THR A 248 42.15 -1.32 0.46
N HIS A 249 42.32 -2.64 0.53
CA HIS A 249 43.34 -3.33 1.32
C HIS A 249 44.11 -4.36 0.50
N ASN A 250 45.26 -4.83 1.00
CA ASN A 250 46.13 -5.80 0.31
C ASN A 250 45.46 -7.17 0.01
N ASP A 251 44.26 -7.46 0.53
CA ASP A 251 43.55 -8.70 0.23
C ASP A 251 42.63 -8.59 -0.99
N ARG A 252 43.24 -8.82 -2.15
CA ARG A 252 42.57 -8.86 -3.46
C ARG A 252 41.53 -10.00 -3.58
N SER A 253 41.70 -11.10 -2.84
CA SER A 253 40.73 -12.21 -2.89
C SER A 253 39.45 -11.84 -2.16
N LEU A 254 39.56 -11.20 -1.00
CA LEU A 254 38.41 -10.73 -0.25
C LEU A 254 37.62 -9.65 -1.02
N ALA A 255 38.32 -8.78 -1.75
CA ALA A 255 37.68 -7.79 -2.62
C ALA A 255 36.89 -8.45 -3.76
N LEU A 256 37.49 -9.40 -4.49
CA LEU A 256 36.79 -10.13 -5.56
C LEU A 256 35.61 -10.95 -5.02
N PHE A 257 35.76 -11.57 -3.86
CA PHE A 257 34.68 -12.30 -3.20
C PHE A 257 33.52 -11.36 -2.81
N SER A 258 33.83 -10.18 -2.26
CA SER A 258 32.84 -9.17 -1.89
C SER A 258 32.14 -8.59 -3.11
N PHE A 259 32.88 -8.40 -4.20
CA PHE A 259 32.34 -7.99 -5.50
C PHE A 259 31.34 -9.03 -6.03
N ALA A 260 31.72 -10.31 -6.07
CA ALA A 260 30.85 -11.41 -6.50
C ALA A 260 29.58 -11.51 -5.63
N CYS A 261 29.70 -11.45 -4.29
CA CYS A 261 28.56 -11.41 -3.38
C CYS A 261 27.61 -10.24 -3.68
N SER A 262 28.16 -9.06 -3.97
CA SER A 262 27.40 -7.86 -4.28
C SER A 262 26.61 -8.01 -5.61
N LEU A 263 27.20 -8.65 -6.63
CA LEU A 263 26.51 -8.93 -7.88
C LEU A 263 25.39 -9.97 -7.72
N PHE A 264 25.60 -11.01 -6.91
CA PHE A 264 24.53 -11.97 -6.57
C PHE A 264 23.36 -11.32 -5.83
N ARG A 265 23.61 -10.37 -4.92
CA ARG A 265 22.55 -9.55 -4.29
C ARG A 265 21.79 -8.70 -5.29
N GLN A 266 22.48 -8.23 -6.32
CA GLN A 266 21.91 -7.47 -7.43
C GLN A 266 21.31 -8.37 -8.52
N LEU A 267 21.17 -9.68 -8.24
CA LEU A 267 20.45 -10.65 -9.06
C LEU A 267 21.12 -10.95 -10.41
N TYR A 268 22.40 -10.66 -10.59
CA TYR A 268 23.14 -11.07 -11.78
C TYR A 268 23.16 -12.59 -11.92
N SER A 269 23.13 -13.11 -13.15
CA SER A 269 23.22 -14.55 -13.38
C SER A 269 24.59 -15.10 -12.95
N PRO A 270 24.71 -16.38 -12.54
CA PRO A 270 26.00 -16.96 -12.16
C PRO A 270 27.10 -16.75 -13.22
N ASP A 271 26.76 -16.95 -14.51
CA ASP A 271 27.67 -16.70 -15.63
C ASP A 271 28.10 -15.22 -15.71
N ALA A 272 27.19 -14.29 -15.43
CA ALA A 272 27.50 -12.86 -15.44
C ALA A 272 28.35 -12.46 -14.24
N VAL A 273 28.10 -13.03 -13.06
CA VAL A 273 28.95 -12.82 -11.88
C VAL A 273 30.36 -13.33 -12.16
N LEU A 274 30.49 -14.52 -12.76
CA LEU A 274 31.79 -15.08 -13.12
C LEU A 274 32.55 -14.16 -14.09
N GLU A 275 31.89 -13.75 -15.17
CA GLU A 275 32.50 -12.88 -16.17
C GLU A 275 32.89 -11.52 -15.58
N TRP A 276 32.00 -10.86 -14.85
CA TRP A 276 32.31 -9.54 -14.26
C TRP A 276 33.38 -9.63 -13.18
N THR A 277 33.43 -10.71 -12.41
CA THR A 277 34.51 -10.93 -11.44
C THR A 277 35.84 -11.16 -12.16
N ARG A 278 35.84 -11.83 -13.32
CA ARG A 278 37.03 -11.96 -14.18
C ARG A 278 37.50 -10.59 -14.67
N GLN A 279 36.59 -9.77 -15.20
CA GLN A 279 36.91 -8.43 -15.68
C GLN A 279 37.41 -7.52 -14.54
N CYS A 280 36.82 -7.64 -13.34
CA CYS A 280 37.27 -6.91 -12.16
C CYS A 280 38.68 -7.33 -11.74
N ASP A 281 39.00 -8.63 -11.77
CA ASP A 281 40.36 -9.12 -11.50
C ASP A 281 41.35 -8.62 -12.56
N LEU A 282 41.01 -8.68 -13.84
CA LEU A 282 41.86 -8.14 -14.91
C LEU A 282 42.12 -6.63 -14.75
N LYS A 283 41.12 -5.88 -14.29
CA LYS A 283 41.20 -4.43 -14.10
C LYS A 283 42.15 -4.03 -12.96
N TRP A 284 42.09 -4.72 -11.82
CA TRP A 284 42.78 -4.28 -10.60
C TRP A 284 43.79 -5.26 -10.01
N GLY A 285 43.56 -6.56 -10.14
CA GLY A 285 44.25 -7.57 -9.33
C GLY A 285 45.26 -8.42 -10.10
N GLN A 286 44.92 -8.78 -11.35
CA GLN A 286 45.48 -9.85 -12.18
C GLN A 286 45.89 -11.09 -11.39
N LYS A 287 45.16 -11.37 -10.30
CA LYS A 287 45.55 -12.40 -9.33
C LYS A 287 45.25 -13.79 -9.88
N PHE A 288 44.18 -13.93 -10.65
CA PHE A 288 43.67 -15.20 -11.13
C PHE A 288 43.55 -15.20 -12.65
N ALA A 289 42.86 -14.21 -13.24
CA ALA A 289 42.53 -14.18 -14.66
C ALA A 289 43.74 -14.19 -15.60
N ALA A 290 44.92 -13.73 -15.14
CA ALA A 290 46.16 -13.75 -15.91
C ALA A 290 46.96 -15.07 -15.82
N ARG A 291 46.54 -16.03 -14.98
CA ARG A 291 47.29 -17.28 -14.68
C ARG A 291 46.82 -18.49 -15.47
N GLY A 292 46.15 -18.26 -16.61
CA GLY A 292 45.65 -19.33 -17.48
C GLY A 292 44.65 -20.26 -16.77
N PRO A 293 44.64 -21.57 -17.11
CA PRO A 293 43.60 -22.50 -16.65
C PRO A 293 43.49 -22.64 -15.12
N GLN A 294 44.62 -22.60 -14.41
CA GLN A 294 44.61 -22.72 -12.94
C GLN A 294 44.00 -21.51 -12.25
N GLY A 295 44.24 -20.31 -12.79
CA GLY A 295 43.64 -19.08 -12.28
C GLY A 295 42.14 -19.02 -12.55
N GLU A 296 41.70 -19.47 -13.72
CA GLU A 296 40.28 -19.56 -14.05
C GLU A 296 39.52 -20.52 -13.11
N GLN A 297 40.12 -21.65 -12.72
CA GLN A 297 39.54 -22.55 -11.71
C GLN A 297 39.39 -21.89 -10.34
N GLN A 298 40.38 -21.09 -9.93
CA GLN A 298 40.32 -20.35 -8.66
C GLN A 298 39.25 -19.26 -8.68
N LEU A 299 39.06 -18.58 -9.81
CA LEU A 299 38.00 -17.59 -9.99
C LEU A 299 36.61 -18.23 -9.91
N ARG A 300 36.41 -19.39 -10.57
CA ARG A 300 35.15 -20.15 -10.50
C ARG A 300 34.84 -20.56 -9.08
N LYS A 301 35.81 -21.18 -8.39
CA LYS A 301 35.64 -21.55 -6.98
C LYS A 301 35.24 -20.37 -6.10
N LEU A 302 35.88 -19.21 -6.28
CA LEU A 302 35.55 -17.99 -5.53
C LEU A 302 34.11 -17.52 -5.78
N VAL A 303 33.64 -17.60 -7.03
CA VAL A 303 32.27 -17.22 -7.41
C VAL A 303 31.26 -18.25 -6.89
N ASP A 304 31.59 -19.54 -6.94
CA ASP A 304 30.75 -20.61 -6.39
C ASP A 304 30.60 -20.46 -4.86
N ASP A 305 31.70 -20.20 -4.15
CA ASP A 305 31.70 -19.94 -2.71
C ASP A 305 30.87 -18.69 -2.36
N ALA A 306 30.92 -17.65 -3.21
CA ALA A 306 30.11 -16.45 -3.06
C ALA A 306 28.62 -16.72 -3.33
N GLY A 307 28.31 -17.55 -4.33
CA GLY A 307 26.95 -17.99 -4.65
C GLY A 307 26.32 -18.77 -3.49
N ALA A 308 27.05 -19.76 -2.96
CA ALA A 308 26.64 -20.55 -1.81
C ALA A 308 26.36 -19.67 -0.58
N LYS A 309 27.23 -18.68 -0.30
CA LYS A 309 27.02 -17.72 0.80
C LYS A 309 25.77 -16.85 0.61
N MET A 310 25.40 -16.56 -0.64
CA MET A 310 24.25 -15.74 -0.98
C MET A 310 22.96 -16.53 -1.24
N GLY A 311 22.98 -17.86 -1.10
CA GLY A 311 21.85 -18.74 -1.38
C GLY A 311 21.48 -18.80 -2.87
N ARG A 312 22.49 -18.80 -3.75
CA ARG A 312 22.38 -18.80 -5.21
C ARG A 312 22.98 -20.04 -5.85
#